data_AF-A0A2X4XT50-F1
#
_entry.id   AF-A0A2X4XT50-F1
#
_cell.length_a   1.000
_cell.length_b   1.000
_cell.length_c   1.000
_cell.angle_alpha   90.00
_cell.angle_beta   90.00
_cell.angle_gamma   90.00
#
_symmetry.space_group_name_H-M   'P 1'
#
loop_
_entity.id
_entity.type
_entity.pdbx_description
1 polymer ?
#
loop_
_entity_poly.entity_id
_entity_poly.type
_entity_poly.pdbx_seq_one_letter_code
_entity_poly.pdbx_strand_id
1 'polypeptide(L)' 'MRQPGEWVEADEAVAEIIDPITDTVKAVRAQAGGLIYASRRAPFVTLGAEIMKIAGKTPYKGGGGLAS' A
#
# COMPACT_ATOMS: atom_id res chain seq x y z
N MET A 1 1.54 -7.41 -8.20
CA MET A 1 1.26 -6.80 -6.89
C MET A 1 2.13 -7.49 -5.85
N ARG A 2 2.80 -6.74 -4.97
CA ARG A 2 3.53 -7.26 -3.81
C ARG A 2 2.58 -7.90 -2.80
N GLN A 3 3.09 -8.74 -1.92
CA GLN A 3 2.31 -9.54 -0.97
C GLN A 3 2.63 -9.17 0.48
N PRO A 4 1.70 -9.44 1.41
CA PRO A 4 1.99 -9.40 2.84
C PRO A 4 3.18 -10.30 3.21
N GLY A 5 4.01 -9.83 4.13
CA GLY A 5 5.25 -10.50 4.54
C GLY A 5 6.49 -10.01 3.78
N GLU A 6 6.30 -9.25 2.69
CA GLU A 6 7.41 -8.72 1.92
C GLU A 6 7.90 -7.35 2.43
N TRP A 7 9.21 -7.13 2.34
CA TRP A 7 9.84 -5.83 2.60
C TRP A 7 9.87 -4.97 1.34
N VAL A 8 9.69 -3.67 1.51
CA VAL A 8 9.73 -2.65 0.46
C VAL A 8 10.52 -1.42 0.91
N GLU A 9 11.17 -0.77 -0.04
CA GLU A 9 11.77 0.55 0.15
C GLU A 9 10.75 1.68 -0.12
N ALA A 10 11.06 2.89 0.36
CA ALA A 10 10.27 4.06 -0.02
C ALA A 10 10.36 4.32 -1.53
N ASP A 11 9.27 4.77 -2.13
CA ASP A 11 9.07 4.99 -3.57
C ASP A 11 9.10 3.72 -4.45
N GLU A 12 9.26 2.54 -3.84
CA GLU A 12 9.20 1.27 -4.56
C GLU A 12 7.77 0.96 -5.03
N ALA A 13 7.63 0.48 -6.27
CA ALA A 13 6.34 0.11 -6.82
C ALA A 13 5.78 -1.15 -6.14
N VAL A 14 4.56 -1.07 -5.61
CA VAL A 14 3.91 -2.17 -4.88
C VAL A 14 2.74 -2.79 -5.63
N ALA A 15 2.11 -2.01 -6.50
CA ALA A 15 1.02 -2.45 -7.36
C ALA A 15 0.97 -1.61 -8.64
N GLU A 16 0.18 -2.06 -9.59
CA GLU A 16 -0.17 -1.31 -10.80
C GLU A 16 -1.68 -1.22 -10.88
N ILE A 17 -2.19 -0.03 -11.21
CA ILE A 17 -3.60 0.21 -11.51
C ILE A 17 -3.71 0.42 -13.01
N ILE A 18 -4.57 -0.37 -13.64
CA ILE A 18 -4.89 -0.28 -15.05
C ILE A 18 -6.18 0.52 -15.18
N ASP A 19 -6.14 1.62 -15.94
CA ASP A 19 -7.33 2.34 -16.39
C ASP A 19 -7.66 1.88 -17.83
N PRO A 20 -8.66 1.00 -18.00
CA PRO A 20 -9.00 0.46 -19.31
C PRO A 20 -9.74 1.47 -20.20
N ILE A 21 -10.23 2.60 -19.66
CA ILE A 21 -10.95 3.61 -20.44
C ILE A 21 -9.95 4.46 -21.22
N THR A 22 -8.84 4.84 -20.58
CA THR A 22 -7.80 5.67 -21.20
C THR A 22 -6.56 4.87 -21.65
N ASP A 23 -6.58 3.55 -21.51
CA ASP A 23 -5.45 2.65 -21.79
C ASP A 23 -4.15 3.08 -21.09
N THR A 24 -4.23 3.32 -19.78
CA THR A 24 -3.04 3.71 -18.99
C THR A 24 -2.78 2.77 -17.84
N VAL A 25 -1.51 2.64 -17.48
CA VAL A 25 -1.05 1.90 -16.29
C VAL A 25 -0.34 2.87 -15.36
N LYS A 26 -0.73 2.88 -14.10
CA LYS A 26 -0.11 3.71 -13.05
C LYS A 26 0.45 2.85 -11.95
N ALA A 27 1.74 3.04 -11.65
CA ALA A 27 2.36 2.42 -10.49
C ALA A 27 1.86 3.06 -9.20
N VAL A 28 1.46 2.22 -8.24
CA VAL A 28 1.26 2.61 -6.85
C VAL A 28 2.57 2.39 -6.12
N ARG A 29 3.09 3.43 -5.48
CA ARG A 29 4.41 3.42 -4.84
C ARG A 29 4.29 3.52 -3.32
N ALA A 30 5.17 2.81 -2.61
CA ALA A 30 5.24 2.86 -1.17
C ALA A 30 5.64 4.27 -0.70
N GLN A 31 4.85 4.87 0.20
CA GLN A 31 5.17 6.19 0.75
C GLN A 31 6.29 6.13 1.81
N ALA A 32 6.53 4.95 2.38
CA ALA A 32 7.59 4.70 3.34
C ALA A 32 8.10 3.26 3.17
N GLY A 33 9.37 3.03 3.51
CA GLY A 33 9.94 1.68 3.54
C GLY A 33 9.50 0.91 4.79
N GLY A 34 9.31 -0.40 4.64
CA GLY A 34 8.86 -1.25 5.73
C GLY A 34 8.32 -2.62 5.29
N LEU A 35 7.66 -3.29 6.24
CA LEU A 35 7.01 -4.59 6.01
C LEU A 35 5.57 -4.35 5.55
N ILE A 36 5.19 -4.93 4.41
CA ILE A 36 3.78 -5.02 4.03
C ILE A 36 3.11 -6.02 4.96
N TYR A 37 2.18 -5.56 5.81
CA TYR A 37 1.48 -6.45 6.76
C TYR A 37 0.03 -6.73 6.37
N ALA A 38 -0.55 -5.92 5.48
CA ALA A 38 -1.88 -6.15 4.94
C ALA A 38 -1.96 -5.62 3.49
N SER A 39 -2.76 -6.28 2.66
CA SER A 39 -3.08 -5.82 1.32
C SER A 39 -4.57 -6.02 1.03
N ARG A 40 -5.11 -5.16 0.18
CA ARG A 40 -6.49 -5.27 -0.30
C ARG A 40 -6.52 -6.12 -1.56
N ARG A 41 -7.25 -7.24 -1.53
CA ARG A 41 -7.50 -8.07 -2.71
C ARG A 41 -8.86 -7.69 -3.30
N ALA A 42 -8.86 -6.70 -4.18
CA ALA A 42 -10.06 -6.25 -4.88
C ALA A 42 -9.75 -6.07 -6.38
N PRO A 43 -10.66 -6.47 -7.29
CA PRO A 43 -10.45 -6.30 -8.73
C PRO A 43 -10.55 -4.84 -9.17
N PHE A 44 -11.24 -3.99 -8.41
CA PHE A 44 -11.42 -2.58 -8.70
C PHE A 44 -11.17 -1.73 -7.46
N VAL A 45 -10.62 -0.54 -7.68
CA VAL A 45 -10.30 0.44 -6.65
C VAL A 45 -10.71 1.84 -7.12
N THR A 46 -11.07 2.69 -6.17
CA THR A 46 -11.37 4.11 -6.44
C THR A 46 -10.19 4.98 -6.06
N LEU A 47 -10.20 6.23 -6.51
CA LEU A 47 -9.25 7.24 -6.02
C LEU A 47 -9.31 7.31 -4.49
N GLY A 48 -8.15 7.33 -3.84
CA GLY A 48 -8.03 7.34 -2.38
C GLY A 48 -8.20 5.98 -1.70
N ALA A 49 -8.44 4.90 -2.46
CA ALA A 49 -8.47 3.56 -1.89
C ALA A 49 -7.10 3.17 -1.34
N GLU A 50 -7.08 2.64 -0.12
CA GLU A 50 -5.89 2.00 0.45
C GLU A 50 -5.66 0.64 -0.22
N ILE A 51 -4.43 0.43 -0.72
CA ILE A 51 -4.02 -0.78 -1.46
C ILE A 51 -3.23 -1.72 -0.56
N MET A 52 -2.31 -1.16 0.25
CA MET A 52 -1.46 -1.89 1.18
C MET A 52 -1.21 -1.08 2.44
N LYS A 53 -0.98 -1.78 3.54
CA LYS A 53 -0.49 -1.19 4.78
C LYS A 53 0.96 -1.61 5.01
N ILE A 54 1.82 -0.62 5.21
CA ILE A 54 3.26 -0.80 5.39
C ILE A 54 3.62 -0.33 6.80
N ALA A 55 4.21 -1.24 7.57
CA ALA A 55 4.76 -0.93 8.89
C ALA A 55 6.24 -0.56 8.76
N GLY A 56 6.53 0.74 8.90
CA GLY A 56 7.89 1.28 8.92
C GLY A 56 8.55 1.20 10.29
N LYS A 57 9.83 1.59 10.37
CA LYS A 57 10.59 1.62 11.63
C LYS A 57 10.16 2.74 12.59
N THR A 58 9.60 3.82 12.05
CA THR A 58 9.13 4.96 12.83
C THR A 58 7.64 4.79 13.13
N PRO A 59 7.23 4.73 14.41
CA PRO A 59 5.82 4.68 14.77
C PRO A 59 5.09 5.96 14.33
N TYR A 60 3.87 5.81 13.81
CA TYR A 60 3.00 6.96 13.60
C TYR A 60 2.55 7.56 14.94
N LYS A 61 2.59 8.88 15.05
CA LYS A 61 2.08 9.58 16.24
C LYS A 61 0.58 9.29 16.40
N GLY A 62 0.18 8.81 17.58
CA GLY A 62 -1.22 8.50 17.90
C GLY A 62 -1.66 7.06 17.68
N GLY A 63 -0.78 6.17 17.18
CA GLY A 63 -1.03 4.73 17.11
C GLY A 63 -0.55 4.02 18.38
N GLY A 64 -1.41 3.22 19.02
CA GLY A 64 -1.04 2.43 20.22
C GLY A 64 -2.04 2.46 21.39
N GLY A 65 -3.22 3.06 21.22
CA GLY A 65 -4.31 2.82 22.17
C GLY A 65 -4.85 1.41 21.95
N LEU A 66 -4.72 0.53 22.94
CA LEU A 66 -5.66 -0.59 23.05
C LEU A 66 -7.03 0.04 23.22
N ALA A 67 -8.02 -0.35 22.40
CA ALA A 67 -9.40 -0.08 22.73
C ALA A 67 -9.66 -0.78 24.08
N SER A 68 -9.77 0.00 25.15
CA SER A 68 -10.30 -0.45 26.43
C SER A 68 -11.80 -0.69 26.32
#